data_AF-A0AAE0R7E8-F1
#
_entry.id   AF-A0AAE0R7E8-F1
#
_cell.length_a   1.000
_cell.length_b   1.000
_cell.length_c   1.000
_cell.angle_alpha   90.00
_cell.angle_beta   90.00
_cell.angle_gamma   90.00
#
_symmetry.space_group_name_H-M   'P 1'
#
loop_
_entity.id
_entity.type
_entity.pdbx_description
1 polymer ?
#
loop_
_entity_poly.entity_id
_entity_poly.type
_entity_poly.pdbx_seq_one_letter_code
_entity_poly.pdbx_strand_id
1 'polypeptide(L)'
;MDRTEENRQEYKELQRRAKREVSKAKQKAYDELYTRLDTREGEKDLYRLARQRDRDGKDVQQVRVIKDRDGRVLTSEKSVQRRWKEYFEELMNEENEREKRVEGVNSVEQKVDKIRKDEVRKALKRMKSGKAVGPDDIPVEVWKCLGEAAVEFLTSLFNRVLENLEKAYDRVPREELWYCMRKSGVAEKYVRVVQDMYERSRIVVRCAVGQTEEFKVEVGLHQGSALSPFLFAIVMDQLSEEVRQESPWTMMFADDIVICSESREQVEENLERWRFALERRGMKVSGSKTEYMCVNEREGSGTVRLQGEEVKKVQEFKYLGSTVQSNGECGKEVKKRVQAGWNGWRKVWGVLCDQKISARIKGKVYRTVVRPAMLYGLETVSLRKRQESELEVAELKMLRFSLGVTRLDRIRNEYIRGTAHVGRLGDKVREARLRWFGHVQRRET
;
A
#
# COMPACT_ATOMS: atom_id res chain seq x y z
N MET A 1 56.37 -8.59 -0.19
CA MET A 1 55.95 -9.74 -1.01
C MET A 1 56.24 -9.40 -2.45
N ASP A 2 57.16 -10.14 -3.04
CA ASP A 2 57.75 -9.84 -4.34
C ASP A 2 56.70 -10.05 -5.45
N ARG A 3 56.59 -9.09 -6.39
CA ARG A 3 55.61 -9.14 -7.49
C ARG A 3 56.21 -9.90 -8.68
N THR A 4 56.52 -11.18 -8.48
CA THR A 4 56.96 -12.07 -9.56
C THR A 4 55.77 -12.52 -10.43
N GLU A 5 56.03 -12.81 -11.71
CA GLU A 5 55.00 -13.24 -12.68
C GLU A 5 54.29 -14.54 -12.22
N GLU A 6 55.02 -15.41 -11.50
CA GLU A 6 54.49 -16.61 -10.85
C GLU A 6 53.41 -16.29 -9.81
N ASN A 7 53.65 -15.32 -8.91
CA ASN A 7 52.66 -14.90 -7.91
C ASN A 7 51.39 -14.33 -8.56
N ARG A 8 51.51 -13.72 -9.74
CA ARG A 8 50.38 -13.20 -10.51
C ARG A 8 49.59 -14.32 -11.19
N GLN A 9 50.25 -15.37 -11.65
CA GLN A 9 49.62 -16.59 -12.18
C GLN A 9 48.88 -17.36 -11.08
N GLU A 10 49.52 -17.55 -9.93
CA GLU A 10 48.93 -18.21 -8.76
C GLU A 10 47.69 -17.46 -8.26
N TYR A 11 47.74 -16.13 -8.17
CA TYR A 11 46.56 -15.31 -7.85
C TYR A 11 45.42 -15.50 -8.85
N LYS A 12 45.71 -15.55 -10.16
CA LYS A 12 44.69 -15.77 -11.21
C LYS A 12 44.06 -17.16 -11.10
N GLU A 13 44.85 -18.18 -10.76
CA GLU A 13 44.34 -19.54 -10.55
C GLU A 13 43.47 -19.64 -9.30
N LEU A 14 43.92 -19.07 -8.18
CA LEU A 14 43.12 -18.95 -6.96
C LEU A 14 41.82 -18.19 -7.20
N GLN A 15 41.86 -17.10 -7.98
CA GLN A 15 40.66 -16.35 -8.35
C GLN A 15 39.71 -17.17 -9.23
N ARG A 16 40.22 -17.95 -10.18
CA ARG A 16 39.41 -18.88 -11.00
C ARG A 16 38.78 -19.96 -10.14
N ARG A 17 39.53 -20.54 -9.20
CA ARG A 17 39.04 -21.55 -8.26
C ARG A 17 37.95 -20.98 -7.36
N ALA A 18 38.18 -19.80 -6.78
CA ALA A 18 37.18 -19.08 -5.98
C ALA A 18 35.91 -18.78 -6.78
N LYS A 19 36.03 -18.30 -8.03
CA LYS A 19 34.87 -18.07 -8.91
C LYS A 19 34.09 -19.36 -9.20
N ARG A 20 34.78 -20.48 -9.43
CA ARG A 20 34.13 -21.79 -9.63
C ARG A 20 33.38 -22.25 -8.39
N GLU A 21 33.99 -22.15 -7.21
CA GLU A 21 33.34 -22.53 -5.95
C GLU A 21 32.16 -21.63 -5.61
N VAL A 22 32.28 -20.31 -5.82
CA VAL A 22 31.15 -19.37 -5.71
C VAL A 22 30.03 -19.74 -6.69
N SER A 23 30.36 -20.12 -7.93
CA SER A 23 29.36 -20.55 -8.91
C SER A 23 28.64 -21.84 -8.49
N LYS A 24 29.38 -22.83 -7.95
CA LYS A 24 28.79 -24.07 -7.43
C LYS A 24 27.91 -23.81 -6.22
N ALA A 25 28.35 -22.99 -5.27
CA ALA A 25 27.58 -22.62 -4.10
C ALA A 25 26.30 -21.87 -4.47
N LYS A 26 26.38 -20.92 -5.42
CA LYS A 26 25.20 -20.25 -6.00
C LYS A 26 24.25 -21.25 -6.64
N GLN A 27 24.77 -22.16 -7.46
CA GLN A 27 23.94 -23.18 -8.12
C GLN A 27 23.21 -24.06 -7.10
N LYS A 28 23.93 -24.57 -6.10
CA LYS A 28 23.34 -25.38 -5.02
C LYS A 28 22.24 -24.62 -4.27
N ALA A 29 22.47 -23.35 -3.94
CA ALA A 29 21.48 -22.51 -3.29
C ALA A 29 20.23 -22.26 -4.17
N TYR A 30 20.41 -22.13 -5.48
CA TYR A 30 19.29 -22.04 -6.42
C TYR A 30 18.51 -23.36 -6.51
N ASP A 31 19.20 -24.50 -6.57
CA ASP A 31 18.56 -25.82 -6.64
C ASP A 31 17.72 -26.09 -5.38
N GLU A 32 18.27 -25.82 -4.19
CA GLU A 32 17.54 -25.90 -2.92
C GLU A 32 16.34 -24.95 -2.87
N LEU A 33 16.49 -23.72 -3.39
CA LEU A 33 15.39 -22.78 -3.53
C LEU A 33 14.29 -23.33 -4.44
N TYR A 34 14.63 -23.90 -5.59
CA TYR A 34 13.63 -24.45 -6.53
C TYR A 34 12.87 -25.62 -5.94
N THR A 35 13.54 -26.50 -5.19
CA THR A 35 12.88 -27.58 -4.44
C THR A 35 11.88 -27.02 -3.42
N ARG A 36 12.24 -25.95 -2.69
CA ARG A 36 11.33 -25.30 -1.74
C ARG A 36 10.17 -24.58 -2.43
N LEU A 37 10.37 -23.98 -3.60
CA LEU A 37 9.31 -23.30 -4.36
C LEU A 37 8.17 -24.25 -4.78
N ASP A 38 8.45 -25.55 -4.82
CA ASP A 38 7.45 -26.57 -5.12
C ASP A 38 6.48 -26.82 -3.95
N THR A 39 6.90 -26.52 -2.73
CA THR A 39 6.09 -26.64 -1.51
C THR A 39 5.08 -25.50 -1.33
N ARG A 40 4.13 -25.66 -0.40
CA ARG A 40 3.16 -24.61 -0.03
C ARG A 40 3.82 -23.42 0.66
N GLU A 41 4.92 -23.65 1.38
CA GLU A 41 5.67 -22.61 2.10
C GLU A 41 6.50 -21.72 1.16
N GLY A 42 7.02 -22.29 0.07
CA GLY A 42 7.81 -21.58 -0.95
C GLY A 42 7.05 -20.49 -1.72
N GLU A 43 5.72 -20.44 -1.62
CA GLU A 43 4.93 -19.33 -2.19
C GLU A 43 5.28 -17.98 -1.56
N LYS A 44 5.62 -17.95 -0.26
CA LYS A 44 6.10 -16.73 0.42
C LYS A 44 7.47 -16.30 -0.07
N ASP A 45 8.33 -17.26 -0.40
CA ASP A 45 9.68 -17.02 -0.91
C ASP A 45 9.63 -16.40 -2.32
N LEU A 46 8.67 -16.80 -3.15
CA LEU A 46 8.40 -16.17 -4.46
C LEU A 46 8.11 -14.67 -4.35
N TYR A 47 7.24 -14.27 -3.42
CA TYR A 47 6.97 -12.85 -3.17
C TYR A 47 8.18 -12.12 -2.59
N ARG A 48 8.99 -12.78 -1.75
CA ARG A 48 10.23 -12.20 -1.21
C ARG A 48 11.24 -11.95 -2.33
N LEU A 49 11.46 -12.93 -3.19
CA LEU A 49 12.38 -12.85 -4.33
C LEU A 49 11.96 -11.78 -5.34
N ALA A 50 10.67 -11.71 -5.67
CA ALA A 50 10.14 -10.67 -6.55
C ALA A 50 10.32 -9.27 -5.94
N ARG A 51 10.10 -9.10 -4.63
CA ARG A 51 10.33 -7.83 -3.93
C ARG A 51 11.79 -7.48 -3.74
N GLN A 52 12.66 -8.47 -3.59
CA GLN A 52 14.11 -8.27 -3.53
C GLN A 52 14.62 -7.80 -4.88
N ARG A 53 14.27 -8.50 -5.98
CA ARG A 53 14.63 -8.04 -7.33
C ARG A 53 14.04 -6.68 -7.72
N ASP A 54 12.85 -6.33 -7.24
CA ASP A 54 12.28 -4.98 -7.41
C ASP A 54 13.04 -3.91 -6.61
N ARG A 55 13.68 -4.28 -5.48
CA ARG A 55 14.58 -3.40 -4.72
C ARG A 55 15.94 -3.29 -5.39
N ASP A 56 16.54 -4.42 -5.75
CA ASP A 56 17.84 -4.49 -6.44
C ASP A 56 17.79 -3.82 -7.82
N GLY A 57 16.65 -3.87 -8.51
CA GLY A 57 16.41 -3.14 -9.77
C GLY A 57 16.20 -1.63 -9.60
N LYS A 58 16.06 -1.14 -8.36
CA LYS A 58 16.01 0.28 -8.01
C LYS A 58 17.36 0.82 -7.50
N ASP A 59 18.41 -0.02 -7.45
CA ASP A 59 19.74 0.34 -6.92
C ASP A 59 20.59 1.23 -7.85
N VAL A 60 19.96 2.20 -8.53
CA VAL A 60 20.68 3.31 -9.19
C VAL A 60 20.26 4.68 -8.64
N GLN A 61 19.41 4.74 -7.61
CA GLN A 61 19.06 6.02 -6.96
C GLN A 61 19.09 5.95 -5.44
N GLN A 62 20.26 5.68 -4.85
CA GLN A 62 20.50 6.28 -3.53
C GLN A 62 20.63 7.79 -3.76
N VAL A 63 19.55 8.53 -3.51
CA VAL A 63 19.54 9.99 -3.58
C VAL A 63 20.46 10.52 -2.48
N ARG A 64 21.75 10.66 -2.81
CA ARG A 64 22.78 11.23 -1.92
C ARG A 64 22.86 12.75 -2.01
N VAL A 65 22.11 13.32 -2.95
CA VAL A 65 22.15 14.73 -3.30
C VAL A 65 20.71 15.21 -3.46
N ILE A 66 20.32 16.26 -2.75
CA ILE A 66 18.96 16.83 -2.78
C ILE A 66 19.01 18.32 -3.05
N LYS A 67 17.91 18.90 -3.53
CA LYS A 67 17.82 20.35 -3.73
C LYS A 67 17.32 21.06 -2.48
N ASP A 68 17.84 22.26 -2.21
CA ASP A 68 17.28 23.19 -1.24
C ASP A 68 16.01 23.88 -1.80
N ARG A 69 15.46 24.85 -1.05
CA ARG A 69 14.23 25.57 -1.43
C ARG A 69 14.41 26.40 -2.70
N ASP A 70 15.62 26.91 -2.93
CA ASP A 70 15.98 27.74 -4.08
C ASP A 70 16.42 26.91 -5.30
N GLY A 71 16.28 25.58 -5.22
CA GLY A 71 16.61 24.66 -6.29
C GLY A 71 18.11 24.37 -6.42
N ARG A 72 18.95 24.82 -5.47
CA ARG A 72 20.40 24.57 -5.45
C ARG A 72 20.69 23.19 -4.88
N VAL A 73 21.75 22.58 -5.40
CA VAL A 73 22.08 21.19 -5.14
C VAL A 73 22.91 21.07 -3.86
N LEU A 74 22.40 20.35 -2.86
CA LEU A 74 23.07 20.05 -1.59
C LEU A 74 23.80 18.70 -1.69
N THR A 75 25.11 18.73 -1.45
CA THR A 75 26.01 17.57 -1.56
C THR A 75 26.61 17.10 -0.24
N SER A 76 26.56 17.92 0.82
CA SER A 76 27.09 17.56 2.14
C SER A 76 26.08 16.74 2.93
N GLU A 77 26.54 15.67 3.58
CA GLU A 77 25.68 14.77 4.37
C GLU A 77 24.86 15.53 5.43
N LYS A 78 25.50 16.50 6.12
CA LYS A 78 24.82 17.32 7.14
C LYS A 78 23.75 18.23 6.53
N SER A 79 24.00 18.83 5.37
CA SER A 79 23.01 19.70 4.72
C SER A 79 21.85 18.90 4.13
N VAL A 80 22.13 17.71 3.60
CA VAL A 80 21.12 16.76 3.12
C VAL A 80 20.22 16.30 4.28
N GLN A 81 20.81 15.90 5.42
CA GLN A 81 20.04 15.52 6.61
C GLN A 81 19.18 16.67 7.15
N ARG A 82 19.75 17.88 7.27
CA ARG A 82 19.01 19.07 7.72
C ARG A 82 17.85 19.40 6.79
N ARG A 83 18.08 19.38 5.48
CA ARG A 83 17.03 19.67 4.50
C ARG A 83 15.91 18.61 4.51
N TRP A 84 16.23 17.34 4.77
CA TRP A 84 15.22 16.30 5.01
C TRP A 84 14.43 16.55 6.29
N LYS A 85 15.09 16.93 7.39
CA LYS A 85 14.42 17.32 8.65
C LYS A 85 13.45 18.46 8.40
N GLU A 86 13.92 19.58 7.83
CA GLU A 86 13.10 20.75 7.50
C GLU A 86 11.90 20.37 6.64
N TYR A 87 12.10 19.56 5.59
CA TYR A 87 11.02 19.13 4.71
C TYR A 87 9.92 18.37 5.46
N PHE A 88 10.30 17.39 6.28
CA PHE A 88 9.33 16.55 6.99
C PHE A 88 8.74 17.26 8.21
N GLU A 89 9.50 18.13 8.88
CA GLU A 89 9.00 18.93 9.99
C GLU A 89 7.92 19.91 9.53
N GLU A 90 8.12 20.57 8.37
CA GLU A 90 7.08 21.39 7.75
C GLU A 90 5.89 20.55 7.29
N LEU A 91 6.13 19.49 6.53
CA LEU A 91 5.07 18.63 5.98
C LEU A 91 4.19 18.00 7.07
N MET A 92 4.77 17.62 8.21
CA MET A 92 4.07 16.90 9.28
C MET A 92 3.42 17.83 10.31
N ASN A 93 3.82 19.11 10.36
CA ASN A 93 3.30 20.10 11.31
C ASN A 93 2.56 21.26 10.64
N GLU A 94 2.29 21.19 9.34
CA GLU A 94 1.39 22.12 8.68
C GLU A 94 -0.03 21.97 9.27
N GLU A 95 -0.48 22.97 10.04
CA GLU A 95 -1.83 23.03 10.59
C GLU A 95 -2.72 23.92 9.73
N ASN A 96 -3.92 23.42 9.38
CA ASN A 96 -4.91 24.20 8.64
C ASN A 96 -5.82 24.96 9.59
N GLU A 97 -6.30 26.12 9.15
CA GLU A 97 -7.37 26.84 9.84
C GLU A 97 -8.59 25.92 10.03
N ARG A 98 -9.21 26.01 11.22
CA ARG A 98 -10.40 25.22 11.58
C ARG A 98 -11.27 26.04 12.52
N GLU A 99 -12.58 25.79 12.47
CA GLU A 99 -13.51 26.40 13.41
C GLU A 99 -13.28 25.87 14.83
N LYS A 100 -13.30 26.76 15.81
CA LYS A 100 -13.27 26.35 17.22
C LYS A 100 -14.63 25.77 17.59
N ARG A 101 -14.62 24.62 18.28
CA ARG A 101 -15.86 24.01 18.77
C ARG A 101 -16.45 24.86 19.89
N VAL A 102 -17.75 25.15 19.79
CA VAL A 102 -18.53 25.88 20.81
C VAL A 102 -19.15 24.92 21.83
N GLU A 103 -19.43 23.67 21.41
CA GLU A 103 -20.01 22.62 22.26
C GLU A 103 -18.94 21.61 22.70
N GLY A 104 -18.84 21.40 24.02
CA GLY A 104 -18.08 20.29 24.59
C GLY A 104 -18.85 18.97 24.49
N VAL A 105 -18.16 17.86 24.22
CA VAL A 105 -18.73 16.51 24.36
C VAL A 105 -18.31 15.96 25.71
N ASN A 106 -19.30 15.48 26.47
CA ASN A 106 -19.07 14.84 27.76
C ASN A 106 -18.18 13.60 27.59
N SER A 107 -17.30 13.38 28.56
CA SER A 107 -16.52 12.14 28.64
C SER A 107 -17.46 10.95 28.78
N VAL A 108 -17.22 9.91 27.97
CA VAL A 108 -17.98 8.66 28.05
C VAL A 108 -17.34 7.79 29.15
N GLU A 109 -17.87 7.91 30.36
CA GLU A 109 -17.44 7.07 31.49
C GLU A 109 -18.07 5.68 31.37
N GLN A 110 -17.32 4.77 30.75
CA GLN A 110 -17.65 3.35 30.70
C GLN A 110 -16.61 2.54 31.45
N LYS A 111 -17.06 1.50 32.15
CA LYS A 111 -16.17 0.53 32.78
C LYS A 111 -15.44 -0.24 31.69
N VAL A 112 -14.14 -0.03 31.56
CA VAL A 112 -13.28 -0.80 30.66
C VAL A 112 -12.81 -2.05 31.37
N ASP A 113 -13.05 -3.20 30.73
CA ASP A 113 -12.55 -4.49 31.20
C ASP A 113 -11.03 -4.58 31.11
N LYS A 114 -10.44 -5.39 31.99
CA LYS A 114 -9.00 -5.68 31.91
C LYS A 114 -8.69 -6.43 30.63
N ILE A 115 -7.60 -6.06 29.98
CA ILE A 115 -7.07 -6.75 28.80
C ILE A 115 -6.76 -8.19 29.18
N ARG A 116 -7.28 -9.14 28.43
CA ARG A 116 -7.11 -10.58 28.67
C ARG A 116 -5.87 -11.10 27.95
N LYS A 117 -5.24 -12.14 28.51
CA LYS A 117 -4.12 -12.86 27.87
C LYS A 117 -4.49 -13.34 26.45
N ASP A 118 -5.72 -13.77 26.24
CA ASP A 118 -6.20 -14.22 24.92
C ASP A 118 -6.22 -13.13 23.86
N GLU A 119 -6.50 -11.88 24.24
CA GLU A 119 -6.49 -10.73 23.33
C GLU A 119 -5.06 -10.42 22.90
N VAL A 120 -4.13 -10.39 23.86
CA VAL A 120 -2.70 -10.20 23.60
C VAL A 120 -2.16 -11.32 22.71
N ARG A 121 -2.51 -12.58 23.00
CA ARG A 121 -2.11 -13.72 22.17
C ARG A 121 -2.64 -13.62 20.74
N LYS A 122 -3.91 -13.24 20.56
CA LYS A 122 -4.50 -13.01 19.23
C LYS A 122 -3.81 -11.86 18.50
N ALA A 123 -3.49 -10.77 19.20
CA ALA A 123 -2.77 -9.62 18.64
C ALA A 123 -1.37 -10.02 18.15
N LEU A 124 -0.56 -10.67 19.01
CA LEU A 124 0.78 -11.17 18.65
C LEU A 124 0.73 -12.11 17.43
N LYS A 125 -0.25 -13.01 17.37
CA LYS A 125 -0.44 -13.92 16.23
C LYS A 125 -0.76 -13.18 14.93
N ARG A 126 -1.54 -12.09 15.00
CA ARG A 126 -1.92 -11.26 13.84
C ARG A 126 -0.80 -10.36 13.34
N MET A 127 0.16 -9.99 14.19
CA MET A 127 1.27 -9.11 13.79
C MET A 127 2.11 -9.75 12.67
N LYS A 128 2.57 -8.95 11.71
CA LYS A 128 3.31 -9.43 10.54
C LYS A 128 4.81 -9.46 10.81
N SER A 129 5.45 -10.61 10.57
CA SER A 129 6.90 -10.77 10.64
C SER A 129 7.62 -10.09 9.47
N GLY A 130 8.89 -9.73 9.67
CA GLY A 130 9.75 -9.06 8.68
C GLY A 130 9.39 -7.59 8.42
N LYS A 131 8.80 -6.93 9.42
CA LYS A 131 8.54 -5.49 9.41
C LYS A 131 9.77 -4.74 9.92
N ALA A 132 9.90 -3.48 9.52
CA ALA A 132 10.94 -2.60 10.07
C ALA A 132 10.75 -2.47 11.58
N VAL A 133 11.85 -2.55 12.31
CA VAL A 133 11.90 -2.39 13.76
C VAL A 133 11.68 -0.93 14.15
N GLY A 134 11.13 -0.74 15.35
CA GLY A 134 10.98 0.57 15.96
C GLY A 134 12.31 1.15 16.43
N PRO A 135 12.30 2.31 17.11
CA PRO A 135 13.51 2.92 17.66
C PRO A 135 14.16 2.08 18.78
N ASP A 136 13.43 1.13 19.36
CA ASP A 136 13.93 0.15 20.32
C ASP A 136 14.76 -0.97 19.67
N ASP A 137 14.75 -1.05 18.33
CA ASP A 137 15.39 -2.09 17.54
C ASP A 137 14.92 -3.51 17.88
N ILE A 138 13.73 -3.67 18.49
CA ILE A 138 13.15 -4.97 18.88
C ILE A 138 12.25 -5.50 17.75
N PRO A 139 12.62 -6.62 17.09
CA PRO A 139 11.77 -7.26 16.10
C PRO A 139 10.54 -7.90 16.73
N VAL A 140 9.42 -7.90 16.00
CA VAL A 140 8.18 -8.58 16.42
C VAL A 140 8.38 -10.08 16.63
N GLU A 141 9.38 -10.66 15.95
CA GLU A 141 9.82 -12.04 16.10
C GLU A 141 10.23 -12.35 17.54
N VAL A 142 10.87 -11.41 18.24
CA VAL A 142 11.26 -11.61 19.65
C VAL A 142 10.02 -11.86 20.51
N TRP A 143 9.00 -11.01 20.39
CA TRP A 143 7.74 -11.17 21.12
C TRP A 143 7.01 -12.46 20.78
N LYS A 144 7.07 -12.90 19.52
CA LYS A 144 6.48 -14.18 19.10
C LYS A 144 7.25 -15.38 19.62
N CYS A 145 8.57 -15.31 19.66
CA CYS A 145 9.45 -16.38 20.14
C CYS A 145 9.33 -16.58 21.65
N LEU A 146 9.13 -15.50 22.41
CA LEU A 146 8.94 -15.55 23.87
C LEU A 146 7.61 -16.22 24.28
N GLY A 147 6.68 -16.44 23.35
CA GLY A 147 5.47 -17.22 23.57
C GLY A 147 4.63 -16.69 24.75
N GLU A 148 4.29 -17.57 25.68
CA GLU A 148 3.47 -17.22 26.85
C GLU A 148 4.15 -16.21 27.77
N ALA A 149 5.48 -16.23 27.91
CA ALA A 149 6.17 -15.25 28.76
C ALA A 149 5.96 -13.81 28.26
N ALA A 150 5.96 -13.61 26.93
CA ALA A 150 5.62 -12.32 26.34
C ALA A 150 4.14 -11.96 26.56
N VAL A 151 3.22 -12.93 26.43
CA VAL A 151 1.80 -12.70 26.69
C VAL A 151 1.58 -12.22 28.13
N GLU A 152 2.18 -12.89 29.11
CA GLU A 152 2.04 -12.52 30.52
C GLU A 152 2.61 -11.13 30.82
N PHE A 153 3.83 -10.87 30.35
CA PHE A 153 4.49 -9.59 30.53
C PHE A 153 3.67 -8.45 29.89
N LEU A 154 3.27 -8.59 28.62
CA LEU A 154 2.54 -7.56 27.89
C LEU A 154 1.13 -7.36 28.48
N THR A 155 0.43 -8.42 28.86
CA THR A 155 -0.88 -8.29 29.53
C THR A 155 -0.75 -7.52 30.84
N SER A 156 0.26 -7.81 31.67
CA SER A 156 0.48 -7.07 32.90
C SER A 156 0.84 -5.62 32.63
N LEU A 157 1.72 -5.37 31.66
CA LEU A 157 2.15 -4.02 31.27
C LEU A 157 0.97 -3.18 30.78
N PHE A 158 0.17 -3.69 29.84
CA PHE A 158 -0.94 -2.94 29.25
C PHE A 158 -2.05 -2.64 30.27
N ASN A 159 -2.36 -3.57 31.18
CA ASN A 159 -3.31 -3.30 32.26
C ASN A 159 -2.79 -2.25 33.24
N ARG A 160 -1.48 -2.26 33.55
CA ARG A 160 -0.86 -1.23 34.39
C ARG A 160 -0.92 0.15 33.74
N VAL A 161 -0.71 0.24 32.42
CA VAL A 161 -0.89 1.49 31.66
C VAL A 161 -2.34 1.97 31.73
N LEU A 162 -3.31 1.08 31.51
CA LEU A 162 -4.75 1.43 31.60
C LEU A 162 -5.17 1.93 32.98
N GLU A 163 -4.59 1.40 34.05
CA GLU A 163 -4.90 1.80 35.44
C GLU A 163 -4.22 3.14 35.82
N ASN A 164 -3.01 3.40 35.33
CA ASN A 164 -2.25 4.61 35.71
C ASN A 164 -2.69 5.89 34.99
N LEU A 165 -3.27 5.79 33.80
CA LEU A 165 -3.70 6.95 33.00
C LEU A 165 -5.00 7.61 33.50
N GLU A 166 -5.63 7.10 34.56
CA GLU A 166 -6.83 7.69 35.15
C GLU A 166 -6.61 9.07 35.81
N LYS A 167 -5.36 9.46 36.14
CA LYS A 167 -5.10 10.56 37.08
C LYS A 167 -4.23 11.72 36.58
N ALA A 168 -3.82 11.79 35.31
CA ALA A 168 -2.59 12.53 34.96
C ALA A 168 -2.66 13.64 33.89
N TYR A 169 -3.80 13.99 33.26
CA TYR A 169 -3.75 14.84 32.05
C TYR A 169 -4.84 15.90 31.92
N ASP A 170 -4.40 17.16 31.73
CA ASP A 170 -5.25 18.35 31.50
C ASP A 170 -4.96 19.14 30.20
N ARG A 171 -3.98 18.78 29.35
CA ARG A 171 -3.62 19.64 28.17
C ARG A 171 -2.99 18.88 27.00
N VAL A 172 -3.70 18.64 25.88
CA VAL A 172 -3.08 18.24 24.58
C VAL A 172 -3.95 18.63 23.35
N PRO A 173 -3.44 19.40 22.37
CA PRO A 173 -4.14 19.70 21.13
C PRO A 173 -3.97 18.60 20.08
N ARG A 174 -5.10 17.92 19.81
CA ARG A 174 -5.51 17.05 18.68
C ARG A 174 -7.04 16.96 18.78
N GLU A 175 -7.64 18.12 19.07
CA GLU A 175 -8.96 18.23 19.70
C GLU A 175 -10.04 17.55 18.88
N GLU A 176 -9.94 17.65 17.55
CA GLU A 176 -10.88 17.04 16.63
C GLU A 176 -10.87 15.51 16.72
N LEU A 177 -9.69 14.88 16.82
CA LEU A 177 -9.58 13.43 16.96
C LEU A 177 -10.21 12.96 18.28
N TRP A 178 -9.90 13.63 19.39
CA TRP A 178 -10.44 13.29 20.71
C TRP A 178 -11.95 13.48 20.76
N TYR A 179 -12.43 14.57 20.16
CA TYR A 179 -13.85 14.81 20.00
C TYR A 179 -14.53 13.68 19.23
N CYS A 180 -14.01 13.32 18.05
CA CYS A 180 -14.62 12.28 17.23
C CYS A 180 -14.66 10.93 17.97
N MET A 181 -13.58 10.57 18.68
CA MET A 181 -13.58 9.36 19.51
C MET A 181 -14.68 9.39 20.59
N ARG A 182 -14.81 10.50 21.33
CA ARG A 182 -15.84 10.64 22.37
C ARG A 182 -17.26 10.62 21.79
N LYS A 183 -17.51 11.35 20.70
CA LYS A 183 -18.81 11.37 20.01
C LYS A 183 -19.19 10.01 19.46
N SER A 184 -18.22 9.22 18.98
CA SER A 184 -18.42 7.82 18.58
C SER A 184 -18.59 6.85 19.75
N GLY A 185 -18.67 7.33 20.99
CA GLY A 185 -18.93 6.49 22.17
C GLY A 185 -17.71 5.75 22.71
N VAL A 186 -16.49 6.14 22.32
CA VAL A 186 -15.26 5.51 22.83
C VAL A 186 -15.06 5.90 24.28
N ALA A 187 -14.89 4.90 25.15
CA ALA A 187 -14.66 5.11 26.58
C ALA A 187 -13.44 6.00 26.84
N GLU A 188 -13.55 6.91 27.80
CA GLU A 188 -12.52 7.93 28.08
C GLU A 188 -11.14 7.32 28.38
N LYS A 189 -11.10 6.14 29.01
CA LYS A 189 -9.83 5.41 29.25
C LYS A 189 -9.07 5.10 27.96
N TYR A 190 -9.77 4.70 26.90
CA TYR A 190 -9.14 4.44 25.60
C TYR A 190 -8.72 5.73 24.92
N VAL A 191 -9.53 6.79 25.02
CA VAL A 191 -9.17 8.12 24.51
C VAL A 191 -7.84 8.57 25.14
N ARG A 192 -7.68 8.40 26.46
CA ARG A 192 -6.46 8.74 27.19
C ARG A 192 -5.25 7.91 26.79
N VAL A 193 -5.40 6.60 26.59
CA VAL A 193 -4.31 5.74 26.07
C VAL A 193 -3.85 6.23 24.70
N VAL A 194 -4.80 6.55 23.81
CA VAL A 194 -4.45 7.05 22.48
C VAL A 194 -3.79 8.43 22.59
N GLN A 195 -4.29 9.32 23.45
CA GLN A 195 -3.65 10.61 23.73
C GLN A 195 -2.19 10.45 24.17
N ASP A 196 -1.92 9.57 25.13
CA ASP A 196 -0.56 9.27 25.62
C ASP A 196 0.35 8.74 24.50
N MET A 197 -0.16 7.84 23.64
CA MET A 197 0.58 7.35 22.48
C MET A 197 1.00 8.46 21.50
N TYR A 198 0.29 9.59 21.48
CA TYR A 198 0.55 10.73 20.62
C TYR A 198 1.29 11.87 21.34
N GLU A 199 1.41 11.84 22.67
CA GLU A 199 2.12 12.86 23.43
C GLU A 199 3.64 12.77 23.18
N ARG A 200 4.30 13.92 23.00
CA ARG A 200 5.76 14.03 22.84
C ARG A 200 6.34 13.14 21.74
N SER A 201 5.53 12.78 20.73
CA SER A 201 5.99 11.97 19.60
C SER A 201 7.11 12.69 18.87
N ARG A 202 8.26 12.00 18.74
CA ARG A 202 9.44 12.49 18.03
C ARG A 202 9.71 11.61 16.83
N ILE A 203 10.03 12.23 15.70
CA ILE A 203 10.37 11.53 14.47
C ILE A 203 11.83 11.75 14.13
N VAL A 204 12.44 10.70 13.60
CA VAL A 204 13.77 10.71 12.97
C VAL A 204 13.62 10.17 11.55
N VAL A 205 14.20 10.85 10.58
CA VAL A 205 14.17 10.43 9.18
C VAL A 205 15.46 9.66 8.88
N ARG A 206 15.33 8.41 8.41
CA ARG A 206 16.47 7.61 7.92
C ARG A 206 16.63 7.84 6.42
N CYS A 207 17.74 8.44 6.01
CA CYS A 207 18.08 8.72 4.62
C CYS A 207 19.38 8.00 4.21
N ALA A 208 19.75 8.08 2.92
CA ALA A 208 20.92 7.37 2.38
C ALA A 208 22.27 7.81 3.00
N VAL A 209 22.32 9.02 3.58
CA VAL A 209 23.50 9.61 4.23
C VAL A 209 23.45 9.49 5.77
N GLY A 210 22.47 8.80 6.35
CA GLY A 210 22.35 8.63 7.80
C GLY A 210 20.97 9.01 8.36
N GLN A 211 20.89 9.19 9.67
CA GLN A 211 19.67 9.61 10.37
C GLN A 211 19.69 11.12 10.62
N THR A 212 18.53 11.77 10.53
CA THR A 212 18.39 13.18 10.91
C THR A 212 18.39 13.36 12.43
N GLU A 213 18.51 14.60 12.89
CA GLU A 213 18.10 14.94 14.25
C GLU A 213 16.60 14.69 14.45
N GLU A 214 16.22 14.49 15.71
CA GLU A 214 14.82 14.37 16.12
C GLU A 214 14.07 15.71 16.00
N PHE A 215 12.79 15.64 15.63
CA PHE A 215 11.85 16.75 15.68
C PHE A 215 10.48 16.28 16.19
N LYS A 216 9.69 17.20 16.74
CA LYS A 216 8.37 16.89 17.28
C LYS A 216 7.32 16.86 16.19
N VAL A 217 6.32 15.99 16.35
CA VAL A 217 5.12 15.98 15.50
C VAL A 217 3.88 16.24 16.32
N GLU A 218 3.26 17.39 16.07
CA GLU A 218 2.12 17.91 16.81
C GLU A 218 0.80 17.63 16.07
N VAL A 219 0.85 17.55 14.73
CA VAL A 219 -0.33 17.38 13.86
C VAL A 219 -0.38 15.97 13.24
N GLY A 220 -1.59 15.51 12.94
CA GLY A 220 -1.83 14.32 12.12
C GLY A 220 -1.69 12.99 12.84
N LEU A 221 -1.96 11.90 12.10
CA LEU A 221 -1.93 10.52 12.61
C LEU A 221 -0.55 9.88 12.36
N HIS A 222 -0.15 8.94 13.23
CA HIS A 222 1.13 8.24 13.10
C HIS A 222 1.15 7.35 11.85
N GLN A 223 1.82 7.80 10.80
CA GLN A 223 1.96 7.01 9.58
C GLN A 223 2.68 5.67 9.87
N GLY A 224 2.07 4.57 9.43
CA GLY A 224 2.57 3.22 9.68
C GLY A 224 2.06 2.57 10.97
N SER A 225 1.39 3.32 11.85
CA SER A 225 0.69 2.75 13.01
C SER A 225 -0.49 1.87 12.56
N ALA A 226 -0.69 0.74 13.24
CA ALA A 226 -1.83 -0.14 12.99
C ALA A 226 -3.16 0.49 13.42
N LEU A 227 -3.13 1.47 14.33
CA LEU A 227 -4.32 2.13 14.87
C LEU A 227 -4.77 3.32 14.00
N SER A 228 -3.83 4.00 13.35
CA SER A 228 -4.10 5.22 12.59
C SER A 228 -5.16 5.08 11.48
N PRO A 229 -5.23 3.98 10.70
CA PRO A 229 -6.31 3.81 9.72
C PRO A 229 -7.71 3.79 10.35
N PHE A 230 -7.86 3.21 11.55
CA PHE A 230 -9.13 3.17 12.26
C PHE A 230 -9.50 4.53 12.85
N LEU A 231 -8.53 5.24 13.43
CA LEU A 231 -8.72 6.61 13.90
C LEU A 231 -9.11 7.55 12.76
N PHE A 232 -8.47 7.40 11.59
CA PHE A 232 -8.84 8.15 10.39
C PHE A 232 -10.28 7.86 9.97
N ALA A 233 -10.70 6.58 9.98
CA ALA A 233 -12.07 6.21 9.68
C ALA A 233 -13.09 6.83 10.64
N ILE A 234 -12.80 6.87 11.95
CA ILE A 234 -13.66 7.53 12.96
C ILE A 234 -13.83 9.01 12.62
N VAL A 235 -12.74 9.72 12.32
CA VAL A 235 -12.79 11.14 11.97
C VAL A 235 -13.59 11.33 10.68
N MET A 236 -13.28 10.57 9.62
CA MET A 236 -13.99 10.67 8.35
C MET A 236 -15.48 10.36 8.47
N ASP A 237 -15.87 9.38 9.29
CA ASP A 237 -17.28 9.04 9.55
C ASP A 237 -18.03 10.24 10.15
N GLN A 238 -17.42 10.91 11.13
CA GLN A 238 -18.00 12.10 11.76
C GLN A 238 -18.03 13.32 10.84
N LEU A 239 -16.99 13.54 10.01
CA LEU A 239 -16.94 14.65 9.07
C LEU A 239 -17.92 14.48 7.91
N SER A 240 -18.19 13.24 7.53
CA SER A 240 -19.05 12.91 6.40
C SER A 240 -20.52 12.74 6.77
N GLU A 241 -20.86 12.65 8.05
CA GLU A 241 -22.21 12.38 8.56
C GLU A 241 -23.30 13.27 7.90
N GLU A 242 -23.01 14.57 7.73
CA GLU A 242 -23.97 15.54 7.18
C GLU A 242 -24.05 15.55 5.64
N VAL A 243 -23.00 15.09 4.95
CA VAL A 243 -22.82 15.27 3.50
C VAL A 243 -22.83 13.96 2.71
N ARG A 244 -22.67 12.83 3.39
CA ARG A 244 -22.56 11.52 2.78
C ARG A 244 -23.94 11.02 2.36
N GLN A 245 -24.04 10.67 1.08
CA GLN A 245 -25.20 9.99 0.54
C GLN A 245 -24.93 8.48 0.41
N GLU A 246 -26.00 7.70 0.25
CA GLU A 246 -25.86 6.27 0.03
C GLU A 246 -25.18 5.96 -1.32
N SER A 247 -24.53 4.80 -1.38
CA SER A 247 -23.94 4.30 -2.63
C SER A 247 -25.04 4.16 -3.69
N PRO A 248 -24.84 4.63 -4.93
CA PRO A 248 -23.54 5.00 -5.53
C PRO A 248 -23.19 6.50 -5.50
N TRP A 249 -24.00 7.36 -4.87
CA TRP A 249 -23.88 8.82 -4.96
C TRP A 249 -22.66 9.38 -4.23
N THR A 250 -22.25 8.74 -3.14
CA THR A 250 -20.97 9.01 -2.48
C THR A 250 -20.23 7.71 -2.22
N MET A 251 -19.02 7.60 -2.74
CA MET A 251 -18.10 6.50 -2.47
C MET A 251 -16.83 7.05 -1.84
N MET A 252 -16.42 6.46 -0.72
CA MET A 252 -15.25 6.91 0.03
C MET A 252 -14.30 5.74 0.28
N PHE A 253 -13.01 6.00 0.15
CA PHE A 253 -11.97 5.07 0.56
C PHE A 253 -10.76 5.85 1.05
N ALA A 254 -10.54 5.83 2.36
CA ALA A 254 -9.55 6.69 3.00
C ALA A 254 -9.75 8.16 2.57
N ASP A 255 -8.75 8.79 1.98
CA ASP A 255 -8.76 10.17 1.49
C ASP A 255 -9.39 10.33 0.09
N ASP A 256 -9.60 9.24 -0.66
CA ASP A 256 -10.24 9.28 -1.97
C ASP A 256 -11.77 9.33 -1.80
N ILE A 257 -12.38 10.43 -2.26
CA ILE A 257 -13.84 10.64 -2.25
C ILE A 257 -14.32 10.79 -3.70
N VAL A 258 -15.35 10.04 -4.06
CA VAL A 258 -16.04 10.15 -5.35
C VAL A 258 -17.49 10.53 -5.10
N ILE A 259 -17.90 11.62 -5.75
CA ILE A 259 -19.26 12.14 -5.72
C ILE A 259 -19.86 11.93 -7.11
N CYS A 260 -21.08 11.40 -7.15
CA CYS A 260 -21.85 11.23 -8.37
C CYS A 260 -23.16 11.99 -8.24
N SER A 261 -23.60 12.61 -9.32
CA SER A 261 -24.91 13.27 -9.41
C SER A 261 -25.40 13.25 -10.86
N GLU A 262 -26.69 13.51 -11.06
CA GLU A 262 -27.30 13.47 -12.39
C GLU A 262 -27.08 14.76 -13.19
N SER A 263 -26.77 15.86 -12.50
CA SER A 263 -26.51 17.17 -13.10
C SER A 263 -25.16 17.74 -12.64
N ARG A 264 -24.59 18.65 -13.45
CA ARG A 264 -23.32 19.32 -13.11
C ARG A 264 -23.46 20.25 -11.92
N GLU A 265 -24.59 20.93 -11.88
CA GLU A 265 -24.95 21.89 -10.82
C GLU A 265 -25.01 21.16 -9.48
N GLN A 266 -25.58 19.96 -9.45
CA GLN A 266 -25.57 19.11 -8.24
C GLN A 266 -24.17 18.65 -7.86
N VAL A 267 -23.30 18.31 -8.83
CA VAL A 267 -21.91 17.95 -8.53
C VAL A 267 -21.17 19.15 -7.92
N GLU A 268 -21.33 20.34 -8.48
CA GLU A 268 -20.75 21.58 -7.95
C GLU A 268 -21.25 21.89 -6.53
N GLU A 269 -22.56 21.83 -6.31
CA GLU A 269 -23.16 22.02 -4.99
C GLU A 269 -22.64 20.99 -3.98
N ASN A 270 -22.59 19.71 -4.35
CA ASN A 270 -22.10 18.65 -3.48
C ASN A 270 -20.59 18.79 -3.21
N LEU A 271 -19.78 19.18 -4.20
CA LEU A 271 -18.35 19.46 -4.00
C LEU A 271 -18.13 20.60 -3.01
N GLU A 272 -18.91 21.67 -3.12
CA GLU A 272 -18.87 22.81 -2.18
C GLU A 272 -19.30 22.41 -0.77
N ARG A 273 -20.36 21.60 -0.64
CA ARG A 273 -20.78 21.03 0.66
C ARG A 273 -19.69 20.17 1.29
N TRP A 274 -19.06 19.31 0.51
CA TRP A 274 -17.96 18.46 0.96
C TRP A 274 -16.74 19.28 1.34
N ARG A 275 -16.36 20.27 0.54
CA ARG A 275 -15.29 21.21 0.88
C ARG A 275 -15.57 21.87 2.22
N PHE A 276 -16.76 22.45 2.40
CA PHE A 276 -17.13 23.10 3.65
C PHE A 276 -17.15 22.15 4.84
N ALA A 277 -17.61 20.90 4.68
CA ALA A 277 -17.57 19.86 5.71
C ALA A 277 -16.15 19.49 6.16
N LEU A 278 -15.21 19.39 5.22
CA LEU A 278 -13.82 19.02 5.49
C LEU A 278 -13.01 20.21 6.02
N GLU A 279 -13.10 21.37 5.37
CA GLU A 279 -12.28 22.56 5.69
C GLU A 279 -12.64 23.15 7.03
N ARG A 280 -13.93 23.16 7.42
CA ARG A 280 -14.36 23.64 8.76
C ARG A 280 -13.68 22.86 9.89
N ARG A 281 -13.16 21.66 9.60
CA ARG A 281 -12.50 20.76 10.55
C ARG A 281 -11.01 20.55 10.26
N GLY A 282 -10.43 21.44 9.45
CA GLY A 282 -8.98 21.48 9.19
C GLY A 282 -8.50 20.51 8.12
N MET A 283 -9.39 19.91 7.31
CA MET A 283 -9.01 19.09 6.16
C MET A 283 -9.17 19.88 4.87
N LYS A 284 -8.06 20.18 4.18
CA LYS A 284 -8.09 20.89 2.89
C LYS A 284 -8.39 19.95 1.73
N VAL A 285 -9.26 20.39 0.83
CA VAL A 285 -9.47 19.74 -0.47
C VAL A 285 -8.44 20.27 -1.46
N SER A 286 -7.76 19.38 -2.18
CA SER A 286 -6.74 19.79 -3.15
C SER A 286 -7.37 20.06 -4.51
N GLY A 287 -7.67 21.33 -4.83
CA GLY A 287 -8.21 21.72 -6.13
C GLY A 287 -7.39 21.20 -7.33
N SER A 288 -6.05 21.19 -7.21
CA SER A 288 -5.14 20.67 -8.25
C SER A 288 -5.25 19.17 -8.54
N LYS A 289 -5.73 18.38 -7.57
CA LYS A 289 -5.93 16.93 -7.70
C LYS A 289 -7.39 16.56 -7.97
N THR A 290 -8.31 17.48 -7.68
CA THR A 290 -9.73 17.30 -7.96
C THR A 290 -9.94 17.32 -9.47
N GLU A 291 -10.59 16.28 -9.97
CA GLU A 291 -10.94 16.14 -11.38
C GLU A 291 -12.44 15.81 -11.45
N TYR A 292 -13.09 16.16 -12.56
CA TYR A 292 -14.47 15.74 -12.82
C TYR A 292 -14.62 15.11 -14.20
N MET A 293 -15.56 14.18 -14.33
CA MET A 293 -15.87 13.49 -15.57
C MET A 293 -17.38 13.47 -15.79
N CYS A 294 -17.83 13.81 -16.99
CA CYS A 294 -19.21 13.60 -17.40
C CYS A 294 -19.30 12.30 -18.22
N VAL A 295 -20.27 11.45 -17.88
CA VAL A 295 -20.51 10.18 -18.58
C VAL A 295 -21.67 10.39 -19.56
N ASN A 296 -21.51 9.93 -20.81
CA ASN A 296 -22.52 10.01 -21.87
C ASN A 296 -23.02 11.44 -22.19
N GLU A 297 -22.17 12.45 -22.02
CA GLU A 297 -22.48 13.85 -22.32
C GLU A 297 -22.72 14.06 -23.81
N ARG A 298 -23.89 14.62 -24.17
CA ARG A 298 -24.24 14.98 -25.56
C ARG A 298 -23.93 16.43 -25.90
N GLU A 299 -23.98 17.32 -24.92
CA GLU A 299 -23.78 18.77 -25.09
C GLU A 299 -22.60 19.26 -24.23
N GLY A 300 -21.59 19.81 -24.91
CA GLY A 300 -20.28 20.17 -24.38
C GLY A 300 -20.21 21.41 -23.48
N SER A 301 -21.32 22.13 -23.30
CA SER A 301 -21.32 23.46 -22.68
C SER A 301 -21.58 23.35 -21.17
N GLY A 302 -20.51 23.37 -20.38
CA GLY A 302 -20.60 23.53 -18.93
C GLY A 302 -19.34 23.10 -18.20
N THR A 303 -18.91 23.91 -17.24
CA THR A 303 -17.75 23.67 -16.39
C THR A 303 -18.23 23.47 -14.95
N VAL A 304 -17.52 22.64 -14.20
CA VAL A 304 -17.76 22.47 -12.76
C VAL A 304 -16.73 23.31 -12.04
N ARG A 305 -17.16 24.11 -11.06
CA ARG A 305 -16.26 24.94 -10.26
C ARG A 305 -16.11 24.41 -8.84
N LEU A 306 -14.97 24.71 -8.24
CA LEU A 306 -14.68 24.50 -6.82
C LEU A 306 -13.96 25.75 -6.33
N GLN A 307 -14.47 26.39 -5.28
CA GLN A 307 -13.98 27.70 -4.83
C GLN A 307 -14.01 28.77 -5.94
N GLY A 308 -14.92 28.65 -6.91
CA GLY A 308 -15.01 29.54 -8.07
C GLY A 308 -13.98 29.27 -9.19
N GLU A 309 -13.02 28.38 -8.97
CA GLU A 309 -12.06 27.94 -9.98
C GLU A 309 -12.59 26.75 -10.77
N GLU A 310 -12.27 26.68 -12.06
CA GLU A 310 -12.68 25.55 -12.92
C GLU A 310 -11.92 24.27 -12.54
N VAL A 311 -12.68 23.22 -12.19
CA VAL A 311 -12.14 21.90 -11.92
C VAL A 311 -11.70 21.27 -13.23
N LYS A 312 -10.61 20.51 -13.23
CA LYS A 312 -10.10 19.85 -14.43
C LYS A 312 -11.09 18.78 -14.94
N LYS A 313 -11.65 19.01 -16.15
CA LYS A 313 -12.45 18.01 -16.87
C LYS A 313 -11.56 16.90 -17.43
N VAL A 314 -11.92 15.63 -17.18
CA VAL A 314 -11.21 14.46 -17.70
C VAL A 314 -12.13 13.52 -18.47
N GLN A 315 -11.56 12.84 -19.47
CA GLN A 315 -12.24 11.77 -20.23
C GLN A 315 -12.03 10.38 -19.62
N GLU A 316 -11.07 10.28 -18.69
CA GLU A 316 -10.69 9.07 -17.98
C GLU A 316 -10.57 9.41 -16.50
N PHE A 317 -11.40 8.79 -15.68
CA PHE A 317 -11.39 8.99 -14.24
C PHE A 317 -10.76 7.77 -13.56
N LYS A 318 -9.74 7.98 -12.73
CA LYS A 318 -9.04 6.90 -12.02
C LYS A 318 -9.50 6.86 -10.57
N TYR A 319 -10.03 5.74 -10.13
CA TYR A 319 -10.41 5.50 -8.74
C TYR A 319 -9.94 4.12 -8.27
N LEU A 320 -9.26 4.06 -7.12
CA LEU A 320 -8.71 2.84 -6.51
C LEU A 320 -7.90 1.94 -7.46
N GLY A 321 -7.22 2.59 -8.42
CA GLY A 321 -6.38 1.92 -9.41
C GLY A 321 -7.10 1.43 -10.66
N SER A 322 -8.44 1.48 -10.71
CA SER A 322 -9.24 1.22 -11.92
C SER A 322 -9.54 2.52 -12.65
N THR A 323 -9.64 2.47 -13.98
CA THR A 323 -9.95 3.63 -14.83
C THR A 323 -11.31 3.45 -15.50
N VAL A 324 -12.17 4.45 -15.36
CA VAL A 324 -13.48 4.55 -16.01
C VAL A 324 -13.38 5.58 -17.13
N GLN A 325 -13.95 5.26 -18.29
CA GLN A 325 -13.99 6.18 -19.44
C GLN A 325 -15.37 6.84 -19.57
N SER A 326 -15.40 8.10 -20.00
CA SER A 326 -16.63 8.88 -20.22
C SER A 326 -17.62 8.23 -21.20
N ASN A 327 -17.11 7.45 -22.15
CA ASN A 327 -17.88 6.73 -23.17
C ASN A 327 -18.27 5.28 -22.75
N GLY A 328 -17.96 4.88 -21.51
CA GLY A 328 -18.23 3.54 -20.99
C GLY A 328 -17.37 2.42 -21.60
N GLU A 329 -16.36 2.75 -22.42
CA GLU A 329 -15.43 1.74 -22.92
C GLU A 329 -14.43 1.29 -21.85
N CYS A 330 -13.94 0.06 -21.98
CA CYS A 330 -12.97 -0.53 -21.05
C CYS A 330 -11.64 -0.93 -21.73
N GLY A 331 -11.42 -0.49 -22.97
CA GLY A 331 -10.20 -0.83 -23.72
C GLY A 331 -8.93 -0.29 -23.05
N LYS A 332 -8.98 0.94 -22.50
CA LYS A 332 -7.82 1.53 -21.80
C LYS A 332 -7.51 0.80 -20.50
N GLU A 333 -8.53 0.43 -19.74
CA GLU A 333 -8.40 -0.37 -18.52
C GLU A 333 -7.76 -1.72 -18.82
N VAL A 334 -8.20 -2.42 -19.87
CA VAL A 334 -7.59 -3.69 -20.31
C VAL A 334 -6.12 -3.53 -20.66
N LYS A 335 -5.75 -2.51 -21.43
CA LYS A 335 -4.33 -2.21 -21.75
C LYS A 335 -3.51 -1.94 -20.50
N LYS A 336 -4.06 -1.21 -19.53
CA LYS A 336 -3.42 -0.94 -18.23
C LYS A 336 -3.18 -2.22 -17.45
N ARG A 337 -4.15 -3.16 -17.44
CA ARG A 337 -4.00 -4.49 -16.81
C ARG A 337 -2.98 -5.36 -17.52
N VAL A 338 -2.94 -5.35 -18.84
CA VAL A 338 -1.88 -6.02 -19.63
C VAL A 338 -0.51 -5.46 -19.26
N GLN A 339 -0.38 -4.13 -19.18
CA GLN A 339 0.88 -3.49 -18.79
C GLN A 339 1.28 -3.82 -17.35
N ALA A 340 0.33 -3.83 -16.41
CA ALA A 340 0.57 -4.25 -15.02
C ALA A 340 1.05 -5.71 -14.95
N GLY A 341 0.44 -6.60 -15.75
CA GLY A 341 0.89 -7.96 -15.95
C GLY A 341 2.34 -8.03 -16.44
N TRP A 342 2.68 -7.31 -17.52
CA TRP A 342 4.06 -7.26 -18.03
C TRP A 342 5.05 -6.70 -17.02
N ASN A 343 4.68 -5.66 -16.27
CA ASN A 343 5.52 -5.11 -15.21
C ASN A 343 5.78 -6.17 -14.13
N GLY A 344 4.74 -6.88 -13.69
CA GLY A 344 4.88 -8.01 -12.75
C GLY A 344 5.77 -9.11 -13.31
N TRP A 345 5.59 -9.46 -14.59
CA TRP A 345 6.35 -10.49 -15.27
C TRP A 345 7.85 -10.12 -15.40
N ARG A 346 8.17 -8.86 -15.73
CA ARG A 346 9.56 -8.37 -15.78
C ARG A 346 10.27 -8.48 -14.42
N LYS A 347 9.57 -8.24 -13.30
CA LYS A 347 10.16 -8.39 -11.94
C LYS A 347 10.61 -9.82 -11.65
N VAL A 348 9.96 -10.81 -12.26
CA VAL A 348 10.28 -12.24 -12.09
C VAL A 348 10.91 -12.86 -13.33
N TRP A 349 11.31 -12.04 -14.32
CA TRP A 349 11.88 -12.49 -15.59
C TRP A 349 12.99 -13.53 -15.41
N GLY A 350 13.95 -13.26 -14.52
CA GLY A 350 15.11 -14.13 -14.32
C GLY A 350 14.78 -15.48 -13.68
N VAL A 351 13.56 -15.68 -13.18
CA VAL A 351 13.03 -17.00 -12.79
C VAL A 351 12.23 -17.57 -13.97
N LEU A 352 11.37 -16.77 -14.59
CA LEU A 352 10.51 -17.25 -15.68
C LEU A 352 11.27 -17.68 -16.93
N CYS A 353 12.44 -17.09 -17.22
CA CYS A 353 13.24 -17.41 -18.40
C CYS A 353 14.38 -18.40 -18.11
N ASP A 354 14.52 -18.88 -16.87
CA ASP A 354 15.53 -19.88 -16.53
C ASP A 354 15.09 -21.27 -17.04
N GLN A 355 15.92 -21.90 -17.87
CA GLN A 355 15.62 -23.21 -18.44
C GLN A 355 15.72 -24.36 -17.43
N LYS A 356 16.42 -24.17 -16.31
CA LYS A 356 16.51 -25.16 -15.22
C LYS A 356 15.21 -25.27 -14.44
N ILE A 357 14.34 -24.26 -14.52
CA ILE A 357 13.09 -24.22 -13.77
C ILE A 357 12.01 -24.93 -14.58
N SER A 358 11.35 -25.89 -13.93
CA SER A 358 10.24 -26.63 -14.54
C SER A 358 9.08 -25.71 -14.94
N ALA A 359 8.39 -26.09 -16.01
CA ALA A 359 7.21 -25.37 -16.50
C ALA A 359 6.13 -25.20 -15.44
N ARG A 360 5.97 -26.19 -14.55
CA ARG A 360 5.03 -26.14 -13.42
C ARG A 360 5.35 -25.01 -12.45
N ILE A 361 6.63 -24.84 -12.08
CA ILE A 361 7.06 -23.75 -11.19
C ILE A 361 6.88 -22.41 -11.90
N LYS A 362 7.26 -22.30 -13.18
CA LYS A 362 7.03 -21.07 -13.97
C LYS A 362 5.56 -20.67 -14.01
N GLY A 363 4.67 -21.64 -14.19
CA GLY A 363 3.23 -21.41 -14.12
C GLY A 363 2.75 -21.00 -12.72
N LYS A 364 3.31 -21.58 -11.65
CA LYS A 364 3.04 -21.15 -10.27
C LYS A 364 3.44 -19.69 -10.06
N VAL A 365 4.66 -19.31 -10.47
CA VAL A 365 5.15 -17.92 -10.41
C VAL A 365 4.20 -16.97 -11.16
N TYR A 366 3.77 -17.34 -12.36
CA TYR A 366 2.80 -16.56 -13.13
C TYR A 366 1.48 -16.38 -12.38
N ARG A 367 0.89 -17.45 -11.84
CA ARG A 367 -0.38 -17.40 -11.09
C ARG A 367 -0.30 -16.56 -9.82
N THR A 368 0.87 -16.51 -9.19
CA THR A 368 1.08 -15.83 -7.90
C THR A 368 1.46 -14.35 -8.07
N VAL A 369 2.23 -13.99 -9.10
CA VAL A 369 2.77 -12.62 -9.26
C VAL A 369 2.13 -11.85 -10.41
N VAL A 370 1.94 -12.50 -11.55
CA VAL A 370 1.57 -11.82 -12.81
C VAL A 370 0.06 -11.75 -12.97
N ARG A 371 -0.62 -12.89 -12.82
CA ARG A 371 -2.06 -13.00 -12.99
C ARG A 371 -2.84 -12.07 -12.04
N PRO A 372 -2.52 -11.94 -10.74
CA PRO A 372 -3.28 -11.05 -9.87
C PRO A 372 -3.18 -9.58 -10.31
N ALA A 373 -2.04 -9.16 -10.85
CA ALA A 373 -1.88 -7.81 -11.39
C ALA A 373 -2.73 -7.57 -12.65
N MET A 374 -2.92 -8.60 -13.49
CA MET A 374 -3.82 -8.54 -14.64
C MET A 374 -5.29 -8.58 -14.24
N LEU A 375 -5.64 -9.34 -13.20
CA LEU A 375 -7.03 -9.54 -12.79
C LEU A 375 -7.59 -8.43 -11.90
N TYR A 376 -6.75 -7.65 -11.22
CA TYR A 376 -7.19 -6.60 -10.31
C TYR A 376 -8.24 -5.69 -10.96
N GLY A 377 -9.41 -5.56 -10.34
CA GLY A 377 -10.46 -4.66 -10.78
C GLY A 377 -11.21 -5.12 -12.04
N LEU A 378 -10.87 -6.26 -12.65
CA LEU A 378 -11.62 -6.78 -13.81
C LEU A 378 -12.99 -7.34 -13.43
N GLU A 379 -13.20 -7.64 -12.15
CA GLU A 379 -14.50 -8.03 -11.59
C GLU A 379 -15.56 -6.91 -11.73
N THR A 380 -15.15 -5.63 -11.76
CA THR A 380 -16.05 -4.47 -11.90
C THR A 380 -16.16 -3.98 -13.35
N VAL A 381 -15.50 -4.63 -14.30
CA VAL A 381 -15.39 -4.17 -15.69
C VAL A 381 -16.21 -5.05 -16.61
N SER A 382 -17.08 -4.45 -17.42
CA SER A 382 -17.84 -5.12 -18.49
C SER A 382 -16.97 -5.44 -19.71
N LEU A 383 -16.20 -6.54 -19.62
CA LEU A 383 -15.37 -7.02 -20.74
C LEU A 383 -16.20 -7.55 -21.91
N ARG A 384 -15.89 -7.09 -23.13
CA ARG A 384 -16.36 -7.66 -24.40
C ARG A 384 -15.45 -8.81 -24.84
N LYS A 385 -15.96 -9.71 -25.71
CA LYS A 385 -15.18 -10.85 -26.25
C LYS A 385 -13.83 -10.46 -26.87
N ARG A 386 -13.74 -9.29 -27.51
CA ARG A 386 -12.50 -8.74 -28.07
C ARG A 386 -11.45 -8.44 -26.99
N GLN A 387 -11.87 -7.85 -25.87
CA GLN A 387 -10.98 -7.47 -24.77
C GLN A 387 -10.54 -8.69 -23.94
N GLU A 388 -11.44 -9.65 -23.76
CA GLU A 388 -11.09 -10.95 -23.17
C GLU A 388 -10.02 -11.66 -24.01
N SER A 389 -10.20 -11.68 -25.33
CA SER A 389 -9.19 -12.21 -26.27
C SER A 389 -7.85 -11.47 -26.15
N GLU A 390 -7.85 -10.14 -25.99
CA GLU A 390 -6.62 -9.35 -25.83
C GLU A 390 -5.84 -9.73 -24.57
N LEU A 391 -6.54 -9.90 -23.44
CA LEU A 391 -5.93 -10.36 -22.20
C LEU A 391 -5.38 -11.78 -22.31
N GLU A 392 -6.10 -12.69 -22.98
CA GLU A 392 -5.64 -14.05 -23.21
C GLU A 392 -4.40 -14.10 -24.12
N VAL A 393 -4.35 -13.26 -25.16
CA VAL A 393 -3.17 -13.13 -26.02
C VAL A 393 -1.97 -12.65 -25.22
N ALA A 394 -2.15 -11.69 -24.32
CA ALA A 394 -1.08 -11.23 -23.44
C ALA A 394 -0.59 -12.34 -22.49
N GLU A 395 -1.51 -13.07 -21.83
CA GLU A 395 -1.18 -14.24 -20.99
C GLU A 395 -0.38 -15.27 -21.77
N LEU A 396 -0.86 -15.67 -22.95
CA LEU A 396 -0.20 -16.69 -23.76
C LEU A 396 1.18 -16.25 -24.24
N LYS A 397 1.36 -14.96 -24.58
CA LYS A 397 2.69 -14.42 -24.90
C LYS A 397 3.66 -14.57 -23.72
N MET A 398 3.24 -14.21 -22.50
CA MET A 398 4.06 -14.33 -21.30
C MET A 398 4.44 -15.79 -20.97
N LEU A 399 3.50 -16.73 -21.15
CA LEU A 399 3.73 -18.16 -20.90
C LEU A 399 4.59 -18.80 -21.98
N ARG A 400 4.35 -18.48 -23.25
CA ARG A 400 5.20 -18.94 -24.36
C ARG A 400 6.64 -18.50 -24.16
N PHE A 401 6.82 -17.23 -23.81
CA PHE A 401 8.14 -16.68 -23.53
C PHE A 401 8.82 -17.43 -22.38
N SER A 402 8.12 -17.66 -21.25
CA SER A 402 8.73 -18.36 -20.10
C SER A 402 9.11 -19.81 -20.42
N LEU A 403 8.40 -20.45 -21.34
CA LEU A 403 8.71 -21.82 -21.80
C LEU A 403 9.71 -21.87 -22.96
N GLY A 404 10.20 -20.73 -23.45
CA GLY A 404 11.10 -20.68 -24.61
C GLY A 404 10.43 -21.10 -25.92
N VAL A 405 9.10 -21.05 -25.99
CA VAL A 405 8.30 -21.45 -27.15
C VAL A 405 7.90 -20.21 -27.93
N THR A 406 8.10 -20.24 -29.23
CA THR A 406 7.70 -19.21 -30.18
C THR A 406 6.37 -19.56 -30.85
N ARG A 407 5.89 -18.69 -31.75
CA ARG A 407 4.74 -19.00 -32.61
C ARG A 407 5.13 -19.95 -33.76
N LEU A 408 6.41 -20.00 -34.12
CA LEU A 408 6.91 -20.83 -35.23
C LEU A 408 6.88 -22.32 -34.88
N ASP A 409 6.95 -22.64 -33.59
CA ASP A 409 6.89 -24.03 -33.11
C ASP A 409 5.49 -24.66 -33.27
N ARG A 410 4.47 -23.88 -33.67
CA ARG A 410 3.09 -24.33 -33.93
C ARG A 410 2.44 -25.16 -32.81
N ILE A 411 2.93 -25.01 -31.57
CA ILE A 411 2.38 -25.68 -30.38
C ILE A 411 1.00 -25.10 -30.04
N ARG A 412 0.02 -25.95 -29.73
CA ARG A 412 -1.35 -25.54 -29.34
C ARG A 412 -1.36 -24.79 -28.00
N ASN A 413 -2.23 -23.79 -27.87
CA ASN A 413 -2.31 -22.96 -26.66
C ASN A 413 -2.76 -23.76 -25.43
N GLU A 414 -3.63 -24.76 -25.62
CA GLU A 414 -4.09 -25.68 -24.58
C GLU A 414 -2.91 -26.45 -23.97
N TYR A 415 -1.98 -26.90 -24.81
CA TYR A 415 -0.80 -27.62 -24.36
C TYR A 415 0.09 -26.73 -23.49
N ILE A 416 0.39 -25.49 -23.92
CA ILE A 416 1.19 -24.53 -23.13
C ILE A 416 0.58 -24.27 -21.76
N ARG A 417 -0.74 -24.06 -21.72
CA ARG A 417 -1.49 -23.87 -20.48
C ARG A 417 -1.45 -25.13 -19.60
N GLY A 418 -1.61 -26.31 -20.19
CA GLY A 418 -1.49 -27.60 -19.51
C GLY A 418 -0.12 -27.80 -18.86
N THR A 419 0.96 -27.60 -19.63
CA THR A 419 2.36 -27.74 -19.16
C THR A 419 2.68 -26.76 -18.03
N ALA A 420 2.14 -25.55 -18.07
CA ALA A 420 2.29 -24.57 -16.99
C ALA A 420 1.30 -24.77 -15.82
N HIS A 421 0.30 -25.65 -15.95
CA HIS A 421 -0.84 -25.79 -15.04
C HIS A 421 -1.63 -24.48 -14.83
N VAL A 422 -1.84 -23.74 -15.91
CA VAL A 422 -2.46 -22.41 -15.91
C VAL A 422 -3.81 -22.49 -16.61
N GLY A 423 -4.92 -22.39 -15.87
CA GLY A 423 -6.27 -22.27 -16.46
C GLY A 423 -6.46 -20.97 -17.26
N ARG A 424 -7.50 -20.86 -18.09
CA ARG A 424 -7.71 -19.68 -18.93
C ARG A 424 -7.98 -18.43 -18.08
N LEU A 425 -7.50 -17.28 -18.55
CA LEU A 425 -7.73 -16.02 -17.84
C LEU A 425 -9.21 -15.65 -17.78
N GLY A 426 -9.98 -15.86 -18.86
CA GLY A 426 -11.41 -15.58 -18.89
C GLY A 426 -12.20 -16.32 -17.80
N ASP A 427 -11.88 -17.60 -17.59
CA ASP A 427 -12.45 -18.41 -16.49
C ASP A 427 -12.14 -17.79 -15.14
N LYS A 428 -10.91 -17.30 -14.94
CA LYS A 428 -10.51 -16.65 -13.69
C LYS A 428 -11.16 -15.29 -13.47
N VAL A 429 -11.45 -14.54 -14.52
CA VAL A 429 -12.27 -13.32 -14.43
C VAL A 429 -13.69 -13.67 -13.98
N ARG A 430 -14.30 -14.71 -14.55
CA ARG A 430 -15.64 -15.19 -14.14
C ARG A 430 -15.67 -15.64 -12.68
N GLU A 431 -14.68 -16.43 -12.25
CA GLU A 431 -14.52 -16.82 -10.85
C GLU A 431 -14.36 -15.61 -9.92
N ALA A 432 -13.63 -14.57 -10.34
CA ALA A 432 -13.49 -13.33 -9.56
C ALA A 432 -14.83 -12.58 -9.43
N ARG A 433 -15.61 -12.49 -10.50
CA ARG A 433 -16.95 -11.89 -10.48
C ARG A 433 -17.92 -12.65 -9.57
N LEU A 434 -17.90 -13.98 -9.59
CA LEU A 434 -18.73 -14.79 -8.71
C LEU A 434 -18.34 -14.62 -7.23
N ARG A 435 -17.03 -14.55 -6.94
CA ARG A 435 -16.55 -14.26 -5.57
C ARG A 435 -16.98 -12.87 -5.11
N TRP A 436 -16.93 -11.87 -5.99
CA TRP A 436 -17.40 -10.52 -5.72
C TRP A 436 -18.91 -10.51 -5.46
N PHE A 437 -19.70 -11.15 -6.32
CA PHE A 437 -21.15 -11.29 -6.14
C PHE A 437 -21.50 -11.91 -4.78
N GLY A 438 -20.84 -13.01 -4.41
CA GLY A 438 -21.06 -13.63 -3.10
C GLY A 438 -20.66 -12.71 -1.93
N HIS A 439 -19.70 -11.79 -2.10
CA HIS A 439 -19.39 -10.78 -1.10
C HIS A 439 -20.50 -9.74 -0.96
N VAL A 440 -21.07 -9.27 -2.09
CA VAL A 440 -22.21 -8.35 -2.09
C VAL A 440 -23.42 -8.97 -1.40
N GLN A 441 -23.76 -10.23 -1.72
CA GLN A 441 -24.89 -10.92 -1.09
C GLN A 441 -24.77 -11.07 0.43
N ARG A 442 -23.55 -11.19 0.97
CA ARG A 442 -23.33 -11.27 2.43
C ARG A 442 -23.47 -9.92 3.14
N ARG A 443 -23.59 -8.81 2.40
CA ARG A 443 -23.72 -7.47 2.96
C ARG A 443 -25.19 -7.09 3.24
N GLU A 444 -26.13 -7.75 2.57
CA GLU A 444 -27.58 -7.55 2.75
C GLU A 444 -28.18 -8.35 3.93
N THR A 445 -27.35 -9.15 4.61
CA THR A 445 -27.62 -9.82 5.88
C THR A 445 -26.72 -9.26 6.97
#